data_AF-A0A7J7V162-F1
#
_entry.id   AF-A0A7J7V162-F1
#
_cell.length_a   1.000
_cell.length_b   1.000
_cell.length_c   1.000
_cell.angle_alpha   90.00
_cell.angle_beta   90.00
_cell.angle_gamma   90.00
#
_symmetry.space_group_name_H-M   'P 1'
#
loop_
_entity.id
_entity.type
_entity.pdbx_description
1 polymer ?
#
loop_
_entity_poly.entity_id
_entity_poly.type
_entity_poly.pdbx_seq_one_letter_code
_entity_poly.pdbx_strand_id
1 'polypeptide(L)'
;MYSLQGVHGDMNIILWPIQSGTLHFCGFQVLEPQLTYSVGHIPADARLQVLEGWKRRLESIWDETPLYFAPSSFFDLNFQAGFLLKKEVLEEQKDKKCGLSVGHHLGKSIPNDNQIKARK
;
A
#
# COMPACT_ATOMS: atom_id res chain seq x y z
N MET A 1 2.43 -18.02 -3.28
CA MET A 1 3.77 -17.53 -3.67
C MET A 1 4.10 -16.22 -2.98
N TYR A 2 3.24 -15.19 -3.09
CA TYR A 2 3.41 -13.87 -2.47
C TYR A 2 2.49 -13.59 -1.26
N SER A 3 1.97 -14.65 -0.61
CA SER A 3 1.28 -14.50 0.67
C SER A 3 2.29 -14.35 1.80
N LEU A 4 1.84 -14.02 3.01
CA LEU A 4 2.70 -13.88 4.19
C LEU A 4 3.55 -15.14 4.48
N GLN A 5 3.04 -16.33 4.14
CA GLN A 5 3.73 -17.62 4.31
C GLN A 5 4.35 -18.13 3.00
N GLY A 6 4.28 -17.34 1.93
CA GLY A 6 4.81 -17.71 0.63
C GLY A 6 6.33 -17.56 0.56
N VAL A 7 6.97 -18.34 -0.30
CA VAL A 7 8.44 -18.33 -0.48
C VAL A 7 8.99 -16.97 -0.92
N HIS A 8 8.18 -16.10 -1.53
CA HIS A 8 8.60 -14.76 -1.94
C HIS A 8 8.22 -13.67 -0.92
N GLY A 9 7.62 -14.06 0.20
CA GLY A 9 7.17 -13.14 1.23
C GLY A 9 5.97 -12.29 0.82
N ASP A 10 5.68 -11.31 1.66
CA ASP A 10 4.51 -10.44 1.56
C ASP A 10 4.61 -9.48 0.36
N MET A 11 3.63 -9.55 -0.54
CA MET A 11 3.50 -8.65 -1.69
C MET A 11 3.48 -7.16 -1.28
N ASN A 12 2.95 -6.82 -0.11
CA ASN A 12 2.91 -5.42 0.35
C ASN A 12 4.32 -4.82 0.47
N ILE A 13 5.32 -5.63 0.83
CA ILE A 13 6.73 -5.20 0.94
C ILE A 13 7.31 -4.93 -0.44
N ILE A 14 7.00 -5.79 -1.42
CA ILE A 14 7.49 -5.68 -2.80
C ILE A 14 6.97 -4.41 -3.47
N LEU A 15 5.70 -4.06 -3.23
CA LEU A 15 5.05 -2.91 -3.86
C LEU A 15 5.49 -1.56 -3.28
N TRP A 16 5.91 -1.53 -2.01
CA TRP A 16 6.20 -0.30 -1.29
C TRP A 16 7.19 0.66 -1.98
N PRO A 17 8.36 0.23 -2.49
CA PRO A 17 9.32 1.14 -3.09
C PRO A 17 8.79 1.83 -4.35
N ILE A 18 7.89 1.18 -5.09
CA ILE A 18 7.29 1.72 -6.30
C ILE A 18 6.14 2.67 -5.92
N GLN A 19 5.19 2.19 -5.13
CA GLN A 19 4.00 2.96 -4.77
C GLN A 19 4.34 4.15 -3.87
N SER A 20 5.11 3.94 -2.79
CA SER A 20 5.51 5.02 -1.88
C SER A 20 6.71 5.80 -2.42
N GLY A 21 7.77 5.10 -2.79
CA GLY A 21 9.08 5.72 -3.10
C GLY A 21 9.16 6.41 -4.45
N THR A 22 8.24 6.09 -5.38
CA THR A 22 8.21 6.70 -6.71
C THR A 22 6.92 7.47 -6.95
N LEU A 23 5.75 6.82 -6.87
CA LEU A 23 4.48 7.46 -7.23
C LEU A 23 4.03 8.47 -6.16
N HIS A 24 3.87 8.00 -4.91
CA HIS A 24 3.38 8.86 -3.83
C HIS A 24 4.36 9.98 -3.48
N PHE A 25 5.66 9.72 -3.59
CA PHE A 25 6.70 10.75 -3.46
C PHE A 25 6.46 11.94 -4.41
N CYS A 26 6.01 11.67 -5.63
CA CYS A 26 5.67 12.69 -6.63
C CYS A 26 4.26 13.29 -6.45
N GLY A 27 3.54 12.95 -5.37
CA GLY A 27 2.22 13.48 -5.05
C GLY A 27 1.04 12.70 -5.62
N PHE A 28 1.26 11.54 -6.26
CA PHE A 28 0.15 10.72 -6.74
C PHE A 28 -0.69 10.15 -5.58
N GLN A 29 -2.01 10.17 -5.77
CA GLN A 29 -2.94 9.31 -5.04
C GLN A 29 -2.89 7.92 -5.66
N VAL A 30 -2.29 6.96 -4.96
CA VAL A 30 -2.09 5.61 -5.51
C VAL A 30 -3.31 4.76 -5.18
N LEU A 31 -4.02 4.26 -6.20
CA LEU A 31 -5.16 3.36 -6.04
C LEU A 31 -4.72 1.91 -5.78
N GLU A 32 -5.67 1.04 -5.44
CA GLU A 32 -5.39 -0.40 -5.28
C GLU A 32 -4.75 -0.98 -6.56
N PRO A 33 -3.64 -1.73 -6.47
CA PRO A 33 -3.01 -2.32 -7.65
C PRO A 33 -3.89 -3.43 -8.24
N GLN A 34 -3.97 -3.49 -9.58
CA GLN A 34 -4.58 -4.62 -10.27
C GLN A 34 -3.59 -5.80 -10.36
N LEU A 35 -3.66 -6.72 -9.40
CA LEU A 35 -2.75 -7.86 -9.33
C LEU A 35 -3.38 -9.11 -9.97
N THR A 36 -2.83 -9.55 -11.10
CA THR A 36 -3.22 -10.82 -11.77
C THR A 36 -2.08 -11.83 -11.68
N TYR A 37 -2.20 -12.77 -10.75
CA TYR A 37 -1.15 -13.75 -10.48
C TYR A 37 -1.13 -14.90 -11.48
N SER A 38 0.07 -15.41 -11.78
CA SER A 38 0.29 -16.64 -12.55
C SER A 38 -0.50 -16.72 -13.85
N VAL A 39 -0.59 -15.60 -14.59
CA VAL A 39 -1.44 -15.46 -15.79
C VAL A 39 -1.15 -16.51 -16.88
N GLY A 40 0.09 -17.01 -16.96
CA GLY A 40 0.47 -18.09 -17.87
C GLY A 40 -0.11 -19.47 -17.51
N HIS A 41 -0.67 -19.62 -16.31
CA HIS A 41 -1.23 -20.87 -15.78
C HIS A 41 -2.75 -20.84 -15.60
N ILE A 42 -3.43 -19.73 -15.91
CA ILE A 42 -4.89 -19.67 -15.86
C ILE A 42 -5.51 -20.01 -17.23
N PRO A 43 -6.65 -20.73 -17.26
CA PRO A 43 -7.38 -21.06 -18.50
C PRO A 43 -7.77 -19.86 -19.36
N ALA A 44 -8.09 -20.10 -20.64
CA ALA A 44 -8.40 -19.04 -21.59
C ALA A 44 -9.66 -18.24 -21.20
N ASP A 45 -10.70 -18.93 -20.75
CA ASP A 45 -11.93 -18.33 -20.21
C ASP A 45 -11.65 -17.49 -18.96
N ALA A 46 -10.80 -17.97 -18.05
CA ALA A 46 -10.39 -17.19 -16.87
C ALA A 46 -9.65 -15.89 -17.26
N ARG A 47 -8.79 -15.91 -18.30
CA ARG A 47 -8.14 -14.69 -18.81
C ARG A 47 -9.16 -13.69 -19.37
N LEU A 48 -10.20 -14.16 -20.05
CA LEU A 48 -11.29 -13.29 -20.53
C LEU A 48 -12.01 -12.62 -19.35
N GLN A 49 -12.27 -13.36 -18.28
CA GLN A 49 -12.89 -12.79 -17.07
C GLN A 49 -11.99 -11.74 -16.38
N VAL A 50 -10.67 -11.93 -16.37
CA VAL A 50 -9.73 -10.91 -15.86
C VAL A 50 -9.83 -9.63 -16.68
N LEU A 51 -9.87 -9.73 -18.01
CA LEU A 51 -9.98 -8.57 -18.90
C LEU A 51 -11.31 -7.83 -18.70
N GLU A 52 -12.43 -8.55 -18.63
CA GLU A 52 -13.74 -7.93 -18.41
C GLU A 52 -13.88 -7.34 -17.00
N GLY A 53 -13.32 -8.00 -15.98
CA GLY A 53 -13.26 -7.44 -14.62
C GLY A 53 -12.43 -6.16 -14.56
N TRP A 54 -11.32 -6.09 -15.30
CA TRP A 54 -10.50 -4.88 -15.38
C TRP A 54 -11.23 -3.72 -16.06
N LYS A 55 -11.90 -3.97 -17.19
CA LYS A 55 -12.75 -2.96 -17.85
C LYS A 55 -13.82 -2.42 -16.90
N ARG A 56 -14.51 -3.32 -16.19
CA ARG A 56 -15.56 -2.94 -15.23
C ARG A 56 -15.03 -2.04 -14.12
N ARG A 57 -13.86 -2.36 -13.56
CA ARG A 57 -13.24 -1.49 -12.55
C ARG A 57 -12.97 -0.09 -13.10
N LEU A 58 -12.47 0.00 -14.34
CA LEU A 58 -12.17 1.26 -15.00
C LEU A 58 -13.40 2.16 -15.23
N GLU A 59 -14.62 1.60 -15.21
CA GLU A 59 -15.86 2.39 -15.35
C GLU A 59 -16.08 3.37 -14.20
N SER A 60 -15.58 3.08 -12.99
CA SER A 60 -15.72 3.93 -11.80
C SER A 60 -14.40 4.14 -11.04
N ILE A 61 -13.26 3.92 -11.69
CA ILE A 61 -11.94 3.91 -11.02
C ILE A 61 -11.59 5.26 -10.37
N TRP A 62 -12.13 6.37 -10.91
CA TRP A 62 -11.85 7.70 -10.40
C TRP A 62 -12.48 7.98 -9.03
N ASP A 63 -13.54 7.23 -8.69
CA ASP A 63 -14.26 7.38 -7.43
C ASP A 63 -13.70 6.45 -6.33
N GLU A 64 -12.68 5.63 -6.64
CA GLU A 64 -12.07 4.73 -5.67
C GLU A 64 -11.28 5.49 -4.61
N THR A 65 -11.41 5.04 -3.35
CA THR A 65 -10.54 5.51 -2.26
C THR A 65 -9.09 5.07 -2.51
N PRO A 66 -8.10 5.96 -2.43
CA PRO A 66 -6.70 5.59 -2.59
C PRO A 66 -6.14 4.81 -1.41
N LEU A 67 -5.00 4.16 -1.62
CA LEU A 67 -4.19 3.53 -0.58
C LEU A 67 -3.74 4.56 0.47
N TYR A 68 -3.59 4.08 1.70
CA TYR A 68 -3.13 4.92 2.80
C TYR A 68 -1.60 5.00 2.88
N PHE A 69 -1.10 6.23 2.95
CA PHE A 69 0.27 6.57 3.31
C PHE A 69 0.25 7.50 4.52
N ALA A 70 1.31 7.48 5.34
CA ALA A 70 1.43 8.40 6.47
C ALA A 70 1.50 9.85 5.93
N PRO A 71 0.58 10.75 6.33
CA PRO A 71 0.57 12.13 5.84
C PRO A 71 1.87 12.85 6.19
N SER A 72 2.36 13.70 5.29
CA SER A 72 3.57 14.51 5.54
C SER A 72 3.42 15.43 6.77
N SER A 73 2.19 15.81 7.12
CA SER A 73 1.87 16.58 8.32
C SER A 73 2.20 15.87 9.64
N PHE A 74 2.43 14.55 9.62
CA PHE A 74 2.88 13.77 10.79
C PHE A 74 4.37 13.94 11.10
N PHE A 75 5.13 14.55 10.19
CA PHE A 75 6.58 14.66 10.29
C PHE A 75 7.02 16.12 10.50
N ASP A 76 8.13 16.30 11.19
CA ASP A 76 8.83 17.59 11.27
C ASP A 76 9.74 17.75 10.04
N LEU A 77 9.21 18.38 9.00
CA LEU A 77 9.84 18.49 7.67
C LEU A 77 10.95 19.56 7.60
N ASN A 78 11.96 19.45 8.48
CA ASN A 78 13.13 20.30 8.47
C ASN A 78 14.41 19.52 8.86
N PHE A 79 15.57 20.04 8.44
CA PHE A 79 16.86 19.38 8.65
C PHE A 79 17.24 19.26 10.14
N GLN A 80 16.89 20.26 10.97
CA GLN A 80 17.22 20.27 12.39
C GLN A 80 16.50 19.15 13.15
N ALA A 81 15.27 18.84 12.76
CA ALA A 81 14.48 17.75 13.31
C ALA A 81 14.73 16.40 12.61
N GLY A 82 15.52 16.38 11.53
CA GLY A 82 15.89 15.16 10.81
C GLY A 82 14.76 14.48 10.04
N PHE A 83 13.71 15.21 9.67
CA PHE A 83 12.53 14.67 8.97
C PHE A 83 11.83 13.51 9.70
N LEU A 84 11.88 13.53 11.03
CA LEU A 84 11.30 12.49 11.88
C LEU A 84 9.82 12.72 12.15
N LEU A 85 9.12 11.67 12.60
CA LEU A 85 7.76 11.79 13.11
C LEU A 85 7.72 12.74 14.31
N LYS A 86 6.69 13.57 14.35
CA LYS A 86 6.39 14.45 15.49
C LYS A 86 6.19 13.66 16.78
N LYS A 87 6.56 14.25 17.91
CA LYS A 87 6.48 13.59 19.23
C LYS A 87 5.05 13.20 19.60
N GLU A 88 4.09 14.08 19.33
CA GLU A 88 2.67 13.85 19.57
C GLU A 88 2.14 12.67 18.75
N VAL A 89 2.57 12.53 17.48
CA VAL A 89 2.19 11.40 16.64
C VAL A 89 2.79 10.10 17.20
N LEU A 90 4.06 10.12 17.61
CA LEU A 90 4.70 8.95 18.23
C LEU A 90 3.96 8.50 19.49
N GLU A 91 3.55 9.44 20.36
CA GLU A 91 2.78 9.16 21.57
C GLU A 91 1.44 8.48 21.24
N GLU A 92 0.68 9.04 20.30
CA GLU A 92 -0.59 8.46 19.84
C GLU A 92 -0.43 7.06 19.21
N GLN A 93 0.74 6.75 18.66
CA GLN A 93 1.02 5.43 18.11
C GLN A 93 1.46 4.43 19.17
N LYS A 94 1.92 4.81 20.37
CA LYS A 94 2.56 3.90 21.34
C LYS A 94 1.71 2.67 21.66
N ASP A 95 0.44 2.87 21.97
CA ASP A 95 -0.48 1.80 22.38
C ASP A 95 -1.12 1.06 21.20
N LYS A 96 -0.88 1.52 19.97
CA LYS A 96 -1.40 0.85 18.77
C LYS A 96 -0.59 -0.40 18.47
N LYS A 97 -1.30 -1.49 18.18
CA LYS A 97 -0.73 -2.80 17.84
C LYS A 97 -0.03 -2.81 16.48
N CYS A 98 -0.56 -2.06 15.52
CA CYS A 98 -0.01 -1.96 14.17
C CYS A 98 0.67 -0.60 13.96
N GLY A 99 1.67 -0.57 13.08
CA GLY A 99 2.23 0.68 12.57
C GLY A 99 1.28 1.41 11.62
N LEU A 100 1.77 2.45 10.97
CA LEU A 100 0.96 3.29 10.08
C LEU A 100 0.82 2.71 8.67
N SER A 101 1.88 2.13 8.14
CA SER A 101 2.00 1.59 6.77
C SER A 101 3.16 0.59 6.70
N VAL A 102 3.44 0.02 5.53
CA VAL A 102 4.59 -0.88 5.31
C VAL A 102 5.92 -0.22 5.70
N GLY A 103 6.25 0.95 5.13
CA GLY A 103 7.52 1.63 5.46
C GLY A 103 7.51 2.36 6.81
N HIS A 104 6.32 2.68 7.34
CA HIS A 104 6.15 3.28 8.66
C HIS A 104 5.56 2.27 9.66
N HIS A 105 6.15 1.08 9.72
CA HIS A 105 5.68 0.00 10.59
C HIS A 105 6.10 0.20 12.07
N LEU A 106 7.08 1.07 12.34
CA LEU A 106 7.52 1.48 13.68
C LEU A 106 7.97 0.31 14.58
N GLY A 107 8.53 -0.75 13.98
CA GLY A 107 8.89 -1.98 14.70
C GLY A 107 7.69 -2.83 15.15
N LYS A 108 6.47 -2.48 14.73
CA LYS A 108 5.22 -3.17 15.05
C LYS A 108 4.72 -4.01 13.89
N SER A 109 3.57 -4.65 14.06
CA SER A 109 2.87 -5.33 12.96
C SER A 109 2.50 -4.34 11.85
N ILE A 110 2.65 -4.77 10.60
CA ILE A 110 2.21 -3.99 9.44
C ILE A 110 0.68 -4.09 9.35
N PRO A 111 -0.06 -3.00 9.07
CA PRO A 111 -1.48 -3.09 8.78
C PRO A 111 -1.74 -4.00 7.58
N ASN A 112 -2.70 -4.92 7.72
CA ASN A 112 -3.04 -5.88 6.68
C ASN A 112 -3.27 -5.19 5.32
N ASP A 113 -2.64 -5.73 4.27
CA ASP A 113 -2.81 -5.30 2.89
C ASP A 113 -2.65 -3.79 2.64
N ASN A 114 -1.82 -3.09 3.43
CA ASN A 114 -1.64 -1.64 3.32
C ASN A 114 -1.27 -1.12 1.90
N GLN A 115 -0.62 -1.93 1.06
CA GLN A 115 -0.22 -1.57 -0.30
C GLN A 115 -1.05 -2.30 -1.39
N ILE A 116 -2.10 -3.01 -0.96
CA ILE A 116 -2.98 -3.78 -1.85
C ILE A 116 -4.44 -3.36 -1.71
N LYS A 117 -4.86 -2.93 -0.51
CA LYS A 117 -6.25 -2.54 -0.19
C LYS A 117 -6.36 -1.17 0.45
N ALA A 118 -7.32 -0.39 -0.03
CA ALA A 118 -7.70 0.87 0.59
C ALA A 118 -8.39 0.60 1.93
N ARG A 119 -8.34 1.58 2.84
CA ARG A 119 -9.08 1.50 4.10
C ARG A 119 -10.58 1.61 3.80
N LYS A 120 -11.37 0.74 4.45
CA LYS A 120 -12.83 0.86 4.47
C LYS A 120 -13.26 1.91 5.49
#